data_AF-C0FR05-F1
#
_entry.id   AF-C0FR05-F1
#
_cell.length_a   1.000
_cell.length_b   1.000
_cell.length_c   1.000
_cell.angle_alpha   90.00
_cell.angle_beta   90.00
_cell.angle_gamma   90.00
#
_symmetry.space_group_name_H-M   'P 1'
#
loop_
_entity.id
_entity.type
_entity.pdbx_description
1 polymer ?
#
loop_
_entity_poly.entity_id
_entity_poly.type
_entity_poly.pdbx_seq_one_letter_code
_entity_poly.pdbx_strand_id
1 'polypeptide(L)'
;MLQTDKITALYCRLSQEDMQAGESESIQNQKLILQKYADEHHFFNTRFFVDDGFSGVSFEREGLQAMLHEVEAGNVATVITKDLSRLGRNYLKTGELIEIVFPEYEVRYIAINDGVDTAREDNEFTPLRNWFNEFYARDTSKKIRAVKQAKAQKGERVNGEAPYGYLIDPDNRNHLIPDPETAHVVKQIFAMYVRGDRMCEIQNWLRDNEILTVGELRYRRTGSKRHPRPQLNAWYNWPDKTLYDILTRKEYLGHTITGKTYKVSYKSKKTKKNPEEKKVFLPQHSRTFD
;
A
#
# COMPACT_ATOMS: atom_id res chain seq x y z
N MET A 1 12.94 -0.69 28.38
CA MET A 1 14.04 -1.30 29.17
C MET A 1 15.08 -1.73 28.17
N LEU A 2 16.31 -1.19 28.24
CA LEU A 2 17.43 -1.63 27.40
C LEU A 2 17.70 -3.11 27.73
N GLN A 3 17.56 -4.01 26.75
CA GLN A 3 17.87 -5.43 26.93
C GLN A 3 19.37 -5.57 27.19
N THR A 4 19.75 -5.87 28.43
CA THR A 4 21.14 -5.94 28.91
C THR A 4 21.99 -7.04 28.26
N ASP A 5 21.37 -8.02 27.59
CA ASP A 5 22.08 -9.15 26.97
C ASP A 5 22.41 -8.93 25.49
N LYS A 6 21.76 -7.97 24.83
CA LYS A 6 21.95 -7.72 23.40
C LYS A 6 23.15 -6.79 23.14
N ILE A 7 23.81 -7.00 22.01
CA ILE A 7 25.02 -6.28 21.60
C ILE A 7 24.68 -4.83 21.24
N THR A 8 25.52 -3.91 21.72
CA THR A 8 25.61 -2.54 21.20
C THR A 8 26.72 -2.51 20.15
N ALA A 9 26.35 -2.50 18.87
CA ALA A 9 27.28 -2.48 17.75
C ALA A 9 27.84 -1.07 17.54
N LEU A 10 29.15 -0.91 17.71
CA LEU A 10 29.88 0.33 17.44
C LEU A 10 30.58 0.20 16.09
N TYR A 11 30.10 0.91 15.07
CA TYR A 11 30.62 0.77 13.71
C TYR A 11 31.54 1.93 13.32
N CYS A 12 32.78 1.57 12.95
CA CYS A 12 33.83 2.48 12.50
C CYS A 12 34.18 2.20 11.04
N ARG A 13 34.48 3.27 10.29
CA ARG A 13 35.01 3.16 8.92
C ARG A 13 36.15 4.12 8.69
N LEU A 14 37.23 3.63 8.09
CA LEU A 14 38.29 4.45 7.51
C LEU A 14 37.98 4.68 6.03
N SER A 15 37.97 5.93 5.58
CA SER A 15 37.85 6.23 4.16
C SER A 15 39.24 6.22 3.50
N GLN A 16 39.31 5.89 2.20
CA GLN A 16 40.58 5.95 1.45
C GLN A 16 41.21 7.35 1.44
N GLU A 17 40.41 8.41 1.58
CA GLU A 17 40.90 9.79 1.64
C GLU A 17 41.64 10.06 2.98
N ASP A 18 41.23 9.38 4.06
CA ASP A 18 41.81 9.54 5.40
C ASP A 18 43.10 8.73 5.61
N MET A 19 43.42 7.80 4.71
CA MET A 19 44.69 7.02 4.75
C MET A 19 45.92 7.94 4.66
N GLN A 20 45.83 9.07 3.95
CA GLN A 20 46.95 9.99 3.77
C GLN A 20 47.30 10.79 5.04
N ALA A 21 46.40 10.86 6.03
CA ALA A 21 46.56 11.68 7.24
C ALA A 21 47.08 10.88 8.46
N GLY A 22 47.29 9.57 8.34
CA GLY A 22 47.74 8.70 9.43
C GLY A 22 46.64 7.74 9.90
N GLU A 23 46.75 6.46 9.48
CA GLU A 23 45.76 5.40 9.70
C GLU A 23 45.39 5.16 11.18
N SER A 24 46.36 5.30 12.08
CA SER A 24 46.19 4.94 13.49
C SER A 24 45.36 5.96 14.29
N GLU A 25 45.50 7.26 14.03
CA GLU A 25 44.83 8.28 14.86
C GLU A 25 43.34 8.43 14.53
N SER A 26 42.96 8.34 13.24
CA SER A 26 41.58 8.58 12.81
C SER A 26 40.62 7.48 13.29
N ILE A 27 41.02 6.20 13.22
CA ILE A 27 40.18 5.09 13.66
C ILE A 27 40.13 4.98 15.19
N GLN A 28 41.25 5.25 15.87
CA GLN A 28 41.31 5.26 17.33
C GLN A 28 40.43 6.38 17.89
N ASN A 29 40.45 7.57 17.27
CA ASN A 29 39.57 8.66 17.67
C ASN A 29 38.09 8.30 17.45
N GLN A 30 37.73 7.66 16.33
CA GLN A 30 36.36 7.16 16.12
C GLN A 30 35.94 6.16 17.19
N LYS A 31 36.79 5.18 17.52
CA LYS A 31 36.51 4.20 18.58
C LYS A 31 36.33 4.88 19.94
N LEU A 32 37.17 5.86 20.25
CA LEU A 32 37.13 6.60 21.52
C LEU A 32 35.84 7.43 21.64
N ILE A 33 35.42 8.10 20.57
CA ILE A 33 34.14 8.85 20.53
C ILE A 33 32.96 7.89 20.75
N LEU A 34 32.94 6.75 20.06
CA LEU A 34 31.85 5.79 20.15
C LEU A 34 31.77 5.11 21.52
N GLN A 35 32.93 4.72 22.07
CA GLN A 35 32.98 4.11 23.41
C GLN A 35 32.53 5.13 24.46
N LYS A 36 33.05 6.35 24.41
CA LYS A 36 32.67 7.42 25.34
C LYS A 36 31.17 7.68 25.32
N TYR A 37 30.58 7.76 24.13
CA TYR A 37 29.14 7.93 23.98
C TYR A 37 28.35 6.74 24.54
N ALA A 38 28.81 5.51 24.28
CA ALA A 38 28.19 4.31 24.82
C ALA A 38 28.20 4.31 26.37
N ASP A 39 29.33 4.67 26.97
CA ASP A 39 29.52 4.73 28.42
C ASP A 39 28.64 5.82 29.07
N GLU A 40 28.63 7.03 28.49
CA GLU A 40 27.85 8.18 28.97
C GLU A 40 26.33 7.93 28.93
N HIS A 41 25.86 7.16 27.94
CA HIS A 41 24.44 6.84 27.75
C HIS A 41 24.03 5.47 28.28
N HIS A 42 24.91 4.79 29.04
CA HIS A 42 24.66 3.49 29.65
C HIS A 42 24.28 2.39 28.63
N PHE A 43 24.93 2.37 27.48
CA PHE A 43 24.87 1.24 26.56
C PHE A 43 25.88 0.17 26.99
N PHE A 44 25.39 -1.06 27.18
CA PHE A 44 26.18 -2.20 27.63
C PHE A 44 26.48 -3.16 26.48
N ASN A 45 27.41 -4.10 26.69
CA ASN A 45 27.80 -5.12 25.71
C ASN A 45 28.26 -4.52 24.36
N THR A 46 29.21 -3.57 24.40
CA THR A 46 29.71 -2.89 23.21
C THR A 46 30.63 -3.80 22.38
N ARG A 47 30.38 -3.86 21.06
CA ARG A 47 31.22 -4.62 20.12
C ARG A 47 31.58 -3.75 18.93
N PHE A 48 32.88 -3.66 18.62
CA PHE A 48 33.36 -2.89 17.49
C PHE A 48 33.29 -3.68 16.19
N PHE A 49 32.71 -3.07 15.16
CA PHE A 49 32.76 -3.50 13.77
C PHE A 49 33.54 -2.46 12.99
N VAL A 50 34.60 -2.87 12.29
CA VAL A 50 35.56 -1.94 11.70
C VAL A 50 35.80 -2.33 10.25
N ASP A 51 35.71 -1.35 9.36
CA ASP A 51 36.08 -1.48 7.95
C ASP A 51 37.25 -0.54 7.63
N ASP A 52 38.31 -1.08 7.05
CA ASP A 52 39.52 -0.34 6.66
C ASP A 52 39.66 -0.25 5.13
N GLY A 53 39.98 0.95 4.63
CA GLY A 53 40.25 1.19 3.20
C GLY A 53 39.07 1.06 2.23
N PHE A 54 37.83 1.05 2.72
CA PHE A 54 36.64 0.90 1.87
C PHE A 54 36.01 2.24 1.45
N SER A 55 35.63 2.32 0.17
CA SER A 55 34.86 3.46 -0.35
C SER A 55 33.47 3.53 0.29
N GLY A 56 33.00 4.75 0.56
CA GLY A 56 31.70 5.00 1.18
C GLY A 56 30.50 4.58 0.33
N VAL A 57 30.73 4.16 -0.93
CA VAL A 57 29.70 3.85 -1.92
C VAL A 57 29.35 2.35 -1.96
N SER A 58 30.33 1.47 -1.72
CA SER A 58 30.11 0.02 -1.64
C SER A 58 29.55 -0.37 -0.27
N PHE A 59 28.60 -1.30 -0.24
CA PHE A 59 28.04 -1.91 0.98
C PHE A 59 28.54 -3.35 1.18
N GLU A 60 29.35 -3.86 0.26
CA GLU A 60 30.06 -5.13 0.42
C GLU A 60 31.35 -4.86 1.19
N ARG A 61 31.20 -4.67 2.50
CA ARG A 61 32.30 -4.45 3.44
C ARG A 61 32.20 -5.47 4.56
N GLU A 62 33.29 -6.11 4.91
CA GLU A 62 33.29 -7.25 5.84
C GLU A 62 32.76 -6.88 7.23
N GLY A 63 33.17 -5.72 7.76
CA GLY A 63 32.72 -5.22 9.06
C GLY A 63 31.24 -4.86 9.07
N LEU A 64 30.76 -4.18 8.01
CA LEU A 64 29.34 -3.88 7.86
C LEU A 64 28.50 -5.16 7.71
N GLN A 65 28.92 -6.11 6.89
CA GLN A 65 28.21 -7.36 6.67
C GLN A 65 28.18 -8.23 7.94
N ALA A 66 29.29 -8.30 8.69
CA ALA A 66 29.34 -8.98 9.96
C ALA A 66 28.37 -8.35 10.98
N MET A 67 28.27 -7.02 11.02
CA MET A 67 27.30 -6.33 11.86
C MET A 67 25.85 -6.65 11.43
N LEU A 68 25.56 -6.59 10.14
CA LEU A 68 24.22 -6.90 9.61
C LEU A 68 23.83 -8.36 9.88
N HIS A 69 24.76 -9.29 9.79
CA HIS A 69 24.50 -10.69 10.13
C HIS A 69 24.09 -10.88 11.61
N GLU A 70 24.76 -10.17 12.53
CA GLU A 70 24.40 -10.18 13.96
C GLU A 70 23.06 -9.49 14.23
N VAL A 71 22.71 -8.47 13.43
CA VAL A 71 21.38 -7.83 13.44
C VAL A 71 20.30 -8.81 12.99
N GLU A 72 20.51 -9.51 11.88
CA GLU A 72 19.58 -10.53 11.35
C GLU A 72 19.43 -11.72 12.30
N ALA A 73 20.48 -12.08 13.03
CA ALA A 73 20.45 -13.09 14.08
C ALA A 73 19.68 -12.64 15.34
N GLY A 74 19.29 -11.35 15.44
CA GLY A 74 18.58 -10.78 16.59
C GLY A 74 19.47 -10.51 17.81
N ASN A 75 20.80 -10.57 17.65
CA ASN A 75 21.77 -10.41 18.73
C ASN A 75 22.07 -8.94 19.06
N VAL A 76 21.79 -8.03 18.13
CA VAL A 76 22.07 -6.60 18.28
C VAL A 76 20.82 -5.86 18.76
N ALA A 77 20.97 -4.93 19.71
CA ALA A 77 19.90 -4.03 20.13
C ALA A 77 20.09 -2.60 19.63
N THR A 78 21.34 -2.16 19.46
CA THR A 78 21.64 -0.78 19.07
C THR A 78 22.87 -0.73 18.19
N VAL A 79 22.79 0.05 17.12
CA VAL A 79 23.91 0.36 16.22
C VAL A 79 24.26 1.83 16.40
N ILE A 80 25.53 2.13 16.71
CA ILE A 80 26.04 3.48 16.90
C ILE A 80 27.17 3.75 15.90
N THR A 81 27.07 4.89 15.23
CA THR A 81 28.09 5.40 14.30
C THR A 81 28.45 6.84 14.65
N LYS A 82 29.62 7.29 14.19
CA LYS A 82 30.02 8.69 14.37
C LYS A 82 29.10 9.63 13.57
N ASP A 83 28.82 9.27 12.33
CA ASP A 83 28.03 10.02 11.36
C ASP A 83 27.44 9.03 10.33
N LEU A 84 26.32 9.37 9.71
CA LEU A 84 25.60 8.61 8.67
C LEU A 84 26.51 8.19 7.53
N SER A 85 27.51 9.02 7.20
CA SER A 85 28.48 8.73 6.15
C SER A 85 29.33 7.48 6.45
N ARG A 86 29.45 7.07 7.72
CA ARG A 86 30.12 5.82 8.11
C ARG A 86 29.33 4.64 7.60
N LEU A 87 28.02 4.58 7.91
CA LEU A 87 27.13 3.52 7.43
C LEU A 87 27.14 3.45 5.89
N GLY A 88 26.96 4.59 5.21
CA GLY A 88 27.17 4.66 3.77
C GLY A 88 26.86 6.02 3.17
N ARG A 89 27.55 6.36 2.07
CA ARG A 89 27.33 7.58 1.27
C ARG A 89 26.14 7.44 0.29
N ASN A 90 25.65 6.22 0.04
CA ASN A 90 24.44 6.02 -0.76
C ASN A 90 23.20 6.19 0.11
N TYR A 91 22.58 7.36 0.05
CA TYR A 91 21.36 7.69 0.80
C TYR A 91 20.23 6.66 0.65
N LEU A 92 20.12 5.99 -0.52
CA LEU A 92 19.09 4.98 -0.75
C LEU A 92 19.32 3.71 0.06
N LYS A 93 20.54 3.19 0.08
CA LYS A 93 20.85 1.98 0.86
C LYS A 93 20.95 2.29 2.36
N THR A 94 21.55 3.43 2.72
CA THR A 94 21.66 3.88 4.10
C THR A 94 20.28 4.08 4.73
N GLY A 95 19.35 4.72 4.01
CA GLY A 95 17.99 4.91 4.52
C GLY A 95 17.15 3.63 4.56
N GLU A 96 17.36 2.68 3.63
CA GLU A 96 16.74 1.36 3.71
C GLU A 96 17.16 0.61 5.00
N LEU A 97 18.45 0.65 5.34
CA LEU A 97 18.95 0.04 6.59
C LEU A 97 18.31 0.68 7.82
N ILE A 98 18.29 2.02 7.87
CA ILE A 98 17.83 2.79 9.04
C ILE A 98 16.30 2.70 9.24
N GLU A 99 15.52 2.70 8.16
CA GLU A 99 14.06 2.78 8.23
C GLU A 99 13.35 1.42 8.15
N ILE A 100 14.01 0.39 7.64
CA ILE A 100 13.39 -0.93 7.43
C ILE A 100 14.13 -2.00 8.16
N VAL A 101 15.40 -2.22 7.80
CA VAL A 101 16.15 -3.38 8.33
C VAL A 101 16.29 -3.25 9.85
N PHE A 102 16.80 -2.12 10.35
CA PHE A 102 16.96 -1.97 11.79
C PHE A 102 15.63 -2.01 12.55
N PRO A 103 14.56 -1.30 12.16
CA PRO A 103 13.26 -1.42 12.83
C PRO A 103 12.63 -2.81 12.76
N GLU A 104 12.79 -3.54 11.65
CA GLU A 104 12.28 -4.92 11.48
C GLU A 104 12.90 -5.89 12.50
N TYR A 105 14.17 -5.68 12.84
CA TYR A 105 14.89 -6.46 13.86
C TYR A 105 14.91 -5.79 15.25
N GLU A 106 14.06 -4.79 15.49
CA GLU A 106 13.96 -4.02 16.75
C GLU A 106 15.29 -3.35 17.18
N VAL A 107 16.13 -2.99 16.20
CA VAL A 107 17.42 -2.32 16.40
C VAL A 107 17.25 -0.81 16.36
N ARG A 108 17.77 -0.14 17.39
CA ARG A 108 17.90 1.33 17.42
C ARG A 108 19.17 1.76 16.69
N TYR A 109 19.09 2.80 15.88
CA TYR A 109 20.25 3.36 15.18
C TYR A 109 20.54 4.78 15.68
N ILE A 110 21.82 5.06 15.96
CA ILE A 110 22.31 6.33 16.46
C ILE A 110 23.49 6.80 15.60
N ALA A 111 23.43 8.04 15.12
CA ALA A 111 24.57 8.75 14.53
C ALA A 111 24.88 10.00 15.37
N ILE A 112 26.04 10.01 16.03
CA ILE A 112 26.37 10.98 17.08
C ILE A 112 26.42 12.42 16.53
N ASN A 113 27.20 12.64 15.45
CA ASN A 113 27.44 13.98 14.92
C ASN A 113 26.24 14.55 14.16
N ASP A 114 25.44 13.69 13.55
CA ASP A 114 24.26 14.09 12.78
C ASP A 114 23.00 14.21 13.65
N GLY A 115 23.13 13.98 14.97
CA GLY A 115 22.01 14.02 15.91
C GLY A 115 20.88 13.05 15.59
N VAL A 116 21.16 11.98 14.82
CA VAL A 116 20.14 11.01 14.41
C VAL A 116 20.00 9.94 15.48
N ASP A 117 18.77 9.69 15.90
CA ASP A 117 18.43 8.64 16.84
C ASP A 117 17.05 8.09 16.50
N THR A 118 16.96 6.87 15.95
CA THR A 118 15.68 6.32 15.46
C THR A 118 14.63 6.12 16.56
N ALA A 119 15.00 6.20 17.84
CA ALA A 119 14.06 6.19 18.96
C ALA A 119 13.44 7.57 19.26
N ARG A 120 14.02 8.66 18.75
CA ARG A 120 13.50 10.03 18.93
C ARG A 120 12.63 10.43 17.73
N GLU A 121 11.52 11.11 17.99
CA GLU A 121 10.60 11.57 16.93
C GLU A 121 11.15 12.77 16.14
N ASP A 122 12.04 13.56 16.74
CA ASP A 122 12.65 14.75 16.14
C ASP A 122 14.06 14.42 15.64
N ASN A 123 14.15 13.94 14.39
CA ASN A 123 15.41 13.57 13.74
C ASN A 123 15.67 14.46 12.52
N GLU A 124 16.90 14.92 12.34
CA GLU A 124 17.34 15.59 11.10
C GLU A 124 17.23 14.67 9.85
N PHE A 125 17.08 13.36 10.06
CA PHE A 125 16.83 12.36 9.01
C PHE A 125 15.37 12.28 8.52
N THR A 126 14.45 13.03 9.14
CA THR A 126 13.01 13.05 8.81
C THR A 126 12.71 13.28 7.31
N PRO A 127 13.44 14.15 6.57
CA PRO A 127 13.22 14.33 5.14
C PRO A 127 13.49 13.06 4.31
N LEU A 128 14.53 12.28 4.66
CA LEU A 128 14.84 11.02 3.98
C LEU A 128 13.81 9.94 4.35
N ARG A 129 13.44 9.83 5.62
CA ARG A 129 12.36 8.96 6.10
C ARG A 129 11.05 9.19 5.34
N ASN A 130 10.67 10.45 5.16
CA ASN A 130 9.50 10.83 4.37
C ASN A 130 9.65 10.40 2.90
N TRP A 131 10.83 10.57 2.31
CA TRP A 131 11.09 10.13 0.93
C TRP A 131 10.96 8.61 0.75
N PHE A 132 11.47 7.79 1.69
CA PHE A 132 11.29 6.34 1.65
C PHE A 132 9.84 5.93 1.79
N ASN A 133 9.14 6.45 2.79
CA ASN A 133 7.71 6.19 2.95
C ASN A 133 6.92 6.52 1.67
N GLU A 134 7.27 7.63 1.01
CA GLU A 134 6.70 7.99 -0.29
C GLU A 134 7.08 7.03 -1.41
N PHE A 135 8.33 6.58 -1.46
CA PHE A 135 8.81 5.60 -2.44
C PHE A 135 8.09 4.26 -2.29
N TYR A 136 7.99 3.72 -1.08
CA TYR A 136 7.28 2.47 -0.80
C TYR A 136 5.80 2.57 -1.15
N ALA A 137 5.12 3.63 -0.69
CA ALA A 137 3.73 3.86 -1.03
C ALA A 137 3.51 3.95 -2.56
N ARG A 138 4.46 4.55 -3.29
CA ARG A 138 4.45 4.63 -4.75
C ARG A 138 4.68 3.25 -5.40
N ASP A 139 5.64 2.48 -4.93
CA ASP A 139 5.98 1.17 -5.50
C ASP A 139 4.87 0.15 -5.28
N THR A 140 4.34 0.04 -4.06
CA THR A 140 3.17 -0.80 -3.75
C THR A 140 1.98 -0.42 -4.64
N SER A 141 1.74 0.89 -4.81
CA SER A 141 0.68 1.36 -5.70
C SER A 141 0.90 0.97 -7.16
N LYS A 142 2.14 0.96 -7.66
CA LYS A 142 2.47 0.49 -9.02
C LYS A 142 2.21 -1.01 -9.15
N LYS A 143 2.70 -1.83 -8.21
CA LYS A 143 2.50 -3.28 -8.22
C LYS A 143 1.01 -3.65 -8.21
N ILE A 144 0.21 -3.03 -7.33
CA ILE A 144 -1.24 -3.25 -7.29
C ILE A 144 -1.90 -2.88 -8.62
N ARG A 145 -1.49 -1.77 -9.25
CA ARG A 145 -2.02 -1.37 -10.57
C ARG A 145 -1.66 -2.39 -11.65
N ALA A 146 -0.42 -2.88 -11.66
CA ALA A 146 0.04 -3.89 -12.60
C ALA A 146 -0.76 -5.21 -12.46
N VAL A 147 -0.96 -5.70 -11.24
CA VAL A 147 -1.78 -6.90 -10.97
C VAL A 147 -3.22 -6.70 -11.46
N LYS A 148 -3.82 -5.55 -11.15
CA LYS A 148 -5.17 -5.21 -11.61
C LYS A 148 -5.27 -5.13 -13.13
N GLN A 149 -4.25 -4.59 -13.80
CA GLN A 149 -4.19 -4.50 -15.26
C GLN A 149 -4.02 -5.88 -15.90
N ALA A 150 -3.17 -6.75 -15.35
CA ALA A 150 -2.99 -8.11 -15.84
C ALA A 150 -4.30 -8.92 -15.72
N LYS A 151 -5.01 -8.79 -14.59
CA LYS A 151 -6.34 -9.41 -14.41
C LYS A 151 -7.36 -8.87 -15.41
N ALA A 152 -7.39 -7.56 -15.62
CA ALA A 152 -8.25 -6.93 -16.62
C ALA A 152 -8.01 -7.47 -18.04
N GLN A 153 -6.73 -7.63 -18.44
CA GLN A 153 -6.35 -8.19 -19.74
C GLN A 153 -6.76 -9.66 -19.91
N LYS A 154 -6.79 -10.43 -18.82
CA LYS A 154 -7.28 -11.82 -18.80
C LYS A 154 -8.81 -11.94 -18.77
N GLY A 155 -9.55 -10.84 -18.66
CA GLY A 155 -11.01 -10.85 -18.51
C GLY A 155 -11.51 -11.19 -17.13
N GLU A 156 -10.61 -11.24 -16.16
CA GLU A 156 -10.97 -11.45 -14.78
C GLU A 156 -11.57 -10.17 -14.19
N ARG A 157 -12.53 -10.33 -13.27
CA ARG A 157 -13.18 -9.21 -12.62
C ARG A 157 -12.23 -8.58 -11.60
N VAL A 158 -11.89 -7.32 -11.86
CA VAL A 158 -11.05 -6.51 -10.96
C VAL A 158 -11.88 -5.76 -9.92
N ASN A 159 -13.19 -5.64 -10.15
CA ASN A 159 -14.11 -4.92 -9.29
C ASN A 159 -14.63 -5.81 -8.17
N GLY A 160 -14.59 -5.31 -6.95
CA GLY A 160 -15.08 -6.04 -5.76
C GLY A 160 -16.60 -6.06 -5.60
N GLU A 161 -17.36 -5.36 -6.45
CA GLU A 161 -18.82 -5.25 -6.34
C GLU A 161 -19.51 -5.78 -7.59
N ALA A 162 -20.58 -6.57 -7.40
CA ALA A 162 -21.46 -7.02 -8.47
C ALA A 162 -22.45 -5.91 -8.88
N PRO A 163 -22.82 -5.81 -10.18
CA PRO A 163 -23.99 -5.05 -10.61
C PRO A 163 -25.27 -5.54 -9.91
N TYR A 164 -26.29 -4.68 -9.83
CA TYR A 164 -27.60 -5.08 -9.32
C TYR A 164 -28.18 -6.20 -10.21
N GLY A 165 -28.98 -7.13 -9.66
CA GLY A 165 -29.43 -8.32 -10.42
C GLY A 165 -28.39 -9.45 -10.53
N TYR A 166 -27.17 -9.27 -10.02
CA TYR A 166 -26.13 -10.30 -9.99
C TYR A 166 -25.51 -10.45 -8.60
N LEU A 167 -25.07 -11.67 -8.31
CA LEU A 167 -24.21 -12.02 -7.19
C LEU A 167 -22.84 -12.45 -7.70
N ILE A 168 -21.83 -12.29 -6.85
CA ILE A 168 -20.52 -12.90 -7.10
C ILE A 168 -20.67 -14.38 -6.77
N ASP A 169 -20.26 -15.23 -7.71
CA ASP A 169 -20.26 -16.67 -7.51
C ASP A 169 -19.34 -17.03 -6.30
N PRO A 170 -19.84 -17.76 -5.29
CA PRO A 170 -19.05 -18.19 -4.14
C PRO A 170 -17.83 -19.03 -4.52
N ASP A 171 -17.94 -19.83 -5.58
CA ASP A 171 -16.90 -20.75 -6.03
C ASP A 171 -15.91 -20.06 -6.99
N ASN A 172 -16.36 -19.01 -7.68
CA ASN A 172 -15.53 -18.25 -8.60
C ASN A 172 -15.78 -16.75 -8.51
N ARG A 173 -14.90 -16.04 -7.81
CA ARG A 173 -14.99 -14.57 -7.65
C ARG A 173 -15.01 -13.78 -8.97
N ASN A 174 -14.55 -14.37 -10.06
CA ASN A 174 -14.56 -13.76 -11.40
C ASN A 174 -15.85 -13.99 -12.18
N HIS A 175 -16.75 -14.84 -11.67
CA HIS A 175 -18.04 -15.17 -12.28
C HIS A 175 -19.18 -14.44 -11.57
N LEU A 176 -20.20 -14.07 -12.35
CA LEU A 176 -21.42 -13.44 -11.87
C LEU A 176 -22.60 -14.37 -12.13
N ILE A 177 -23.34 -14.68 -11.08
CA ILE A 177 -24.58 -15.46 -11.17
C ILE A 177 -25.79 -14.53 -11.01
N PRO A 178 -26.90 -14.76 -11.73
CA PRO A 178 -28.13 -13.99 -11.52
C PRO A 178 -28.59 -14.09 -10.06
N ASP A 179 -28.92 -12.95 -9.48
CA ASP A 179 -29.46 -12.88 -8.13
C ASP A 179 -30.93 -13.34 -8.14
N PRO A 180 -31.32 -14.41 -7.42
CA PRO A 180 -32.70 -14.88 -7.41
C PRO A 180 -33.71 -13.80 -6.98
N GLU A 181 -33.31 -12.91 -6.07
CA GLU A 181 -34.18 -11.85 -5.55
C GLU A 181 -34.29 -10.66 -6.50
N THR A 182 -33.25 -10.34 -7.28
CA THR A 182 -33.20 -9.06 -8.02
C THR A 182 -33.06 -9.18 -9.53
N ALA A 183 -32.75 -10.36 -10.06
CA ALA A 183 -32.60 -10.56 -11.50
C ALA A 183 -33.91 -10.32 -12.26
N HIS A 184 -35.06 -10.74 -11.70
CA HIS A 184 -36.37 -10.52 -12.32
C HIS A 184 -36.74 -9.03 -12.38
N VAL A 185 -36.34 -8.25 -11.36
CA VAL A 185 -36.53 -6.79 -11.32
C VAL A 185 -35.76 -6.13 -12.47
N VAL A 186 -34.50 -6.52 -12.69
CA VAL A 186 -33.70 -5.99 -13.80
C VAL A 186 -34.37 -6.29 -15.14
N LYS A 187 -34.81 -7.54 -15.37
CA LYS A 187 -35.55 -7.91 -16.59
C LYS A 187 -36.78 -7.02 -16.80
N GLN A 188 -37.55 -6.79 -15.74
CA GLN A 188 -38.76 -5.97 -15.83
C GLN A 188 -38.44 -4.50 -16.14
N ILE A 189 -37.39 -3.93 -15.53
CA ILE A 189 -36.94 -2.56 -15.82
C ILE A 189 -36.58 -2.42 -17.32
N PHE A 190 -35.84 -3.38 -17.87
CA PHE A 190 -35.50 -3.36 -19.31
C PHE A 190 -36.76 -3.55 -20.18
N ALA A 191 -37.66 -4.47 -19.83
CA ALA A 191 -38.90 -4.70 -20.58
C ALA A 191 -39.80 -3.45 -20.63
N MET A 192 -39.98 -2.77 -19.49
CA MET A 192 -40.73 -1.52 -19.41
C MET A 192 -40.09 -0.41 -20.25
N TYR A 193 -38.77 -0.29 -20.19
CA TYR A 193 -38.04 0.70 -20.99
C TYR A 193 -38.15 0.44 -22.49
N VAL A 194 -38.03 -0.82 -22.94
CA VAL A 194 -38.19 -1.22 -24.34
C VAL A 194 -39.63 -1.03 -24.83
N ARG A 195 -40.62 -1.22 -23.96
CA ARG A 195 -42.04 -0.94 -24.26
C ARG A 195 -42.32 0.55 -24.49
N GLY A 196 -41.41 1.43 -24.06
CA GLY A 196 -41.55 2.88 -24.17
C GLY A 196 -42.10 3.55 -22.91
N ASP A 197 -42.14 2.84 -21.78
CA ASP A 197 -42.56 3.42 -20.51
C ASP A 197 -41.58 4.51 -20.07
N ARG A 198 -42.13 5.57 -19.47
CA ARG A 198 -41.34 6.69 -18.94
C ARG A 198 -40.64 6.26 -17.66
N MET A 199 -39.50 6.91 -17.36
CA MET A 199 -38.74 6.64 -16.12
C MET A 199 -39.59 6.74 -14.85
N CYS A 200 -40.54 7.69 -14.80
CA CYS A 200 -41.46 7.84 -13.68
C CYS A 200 -42.41 6.64 -13.52
N GLU A 201 -42.81 5.98 -14.61
CA GLU A 201 -43.66 4.80 -14.59
C GLU A 201 -42.88 3.59 -14.06
N ILE A 202 -41.60 3.47 -14.45
CA ILE A 202 -40.69 2.46 -13.90
C ILE A 202 -40.46 2.69 -12.40
N GLN A 203 -40.25 3.93 -11.96
CA GLN A 203 -40.13 4.26 -10.53
C GLN A 203 -41.39 3.95 -9.74
N ASN A 204 -42.56 4.28 -10.29
CA ASN A 204 -43.84 3.98 -9.67
C ASN A 204 -44.01 2.48 -9.53
N TRP A 205 -43.75 1.70 -10.59
CA TRP A 205 -43.80 0.25 -10.53
C TRP A 205 -42.86 -0.32 -9.45
N LEU A 206 -41.62 0.17 -9.37
CA LEU A 206 -40.67 -0.27 -8.33
C LEU A 206 -41.14 0.07 -6.92
N ARG A 207 -41.79 1.22 -6.74
CA ARG A 207 -42.33 1.64 -5.45
C ARG A 207 -43.56 0.82 -5.06
N ASP A 208 -44.48 0.61 -6.00
CA ASP A 208 -45.74 -0.09 -5.78
C ASP A 208 -45.51 -1.60 -5.51
N ASN A 209 -44.41 -2.16 -6.03
CA ASN A 209 -43.96 -3.53 -5.74
C ASN A 209 -42.97 -3.61 -4.56
N GLU A 210 -42.80 -2.53 -3.80
CA GLU A 210 -41.92 -2.48 -2.62
C GLU A 210 -40.48 -2.97 -2.89
N ILE A 211 -39.94 -2.62 -4.05
CA ILE A 211 -38.59 -3.02 -4.46
C ILE A 211 -37.55 -2.08 -3.83
N LEU A 212 -36.74 -2.64 -2.94
CA LEU A 212 -35.67 -1.90 -2.26
C LEU A 212 -34.68 -1.30 -3.26
N THR A 213 -34.26 -0.05 -3.03
CA THR A 213 -33.18 0.55 -3.80
C THR A 213 -31.87 -0.24 -3.68
N VAL A 214 -31.02 -0.14 -4.70
CA VAL A 214 -29.69 -0.79 -4.73
C VAL A 214 -28.88 -0.50 -3.45
N GLY A 215 -28.93 0.74 -2.95
CA GLY A 215 -28.21 1.14 -1.74
C GLY A 215 -28.76 0.45 -0.48
N GLU A 216 -30.08 0.41 -0.33
CA GLU A 216 -30.74 -0.19 0.83
C GLU A 216 -30.57 -1.71 0.86
N LEU A 217 -30.79 -2.40 -0.27
CA LEU A 217 -30.58 -3.84 -0.37
C LEU A 217 -29.15 -4.24 0.01
N ARG A 218 -28.15 -3.48 -0.48
CA ARG A 218 -26.74 -3.71 -0.15
C ARG A 218 -26.48 -3.51 1.34
N TYR A 219 -27.06 -2.48 1.95
CA TYR A 219 -26.92 -2.22 3.37
C TYR A 219 -27.48 -3.38 4.19
N ARG A 220 -28.67 -3.89 3.85
CA ARG A 220 -29.28 -5.03 4.55
C ARG A 220 -28.44 -6.31 4.43
N ARG A 221 -27.85 -6.57 3.26
CA ARG A 221 -27.02 -7.77 3.03
C ARG A 221 -25.62 -7.70 3.64
N THR A 222 -25.00 -6.52 3.71
CA THR A 222 -23.57 -6.40 4.05
C THR A 222 -23.27 -5.55 5.29
N GLY A 223 -24.27 -4.82 5.83
CA GLY A 223 -24.08 -3.82 6.89
C GLY A 223 -23.26 -2.58 6.46
N SER A 224 -22.85 -2.49 5.20
CA SER A 224 -21.90 -1.49 4.72
C SER A 224 -22.56 -0.13 4.51
N LYS A 225 -22.11 0.90 5.25
CA LYS A 225 -22.55 2.30 5.12
C LYS A 225 -21.81 3.06 4.00
N ARG A 226 -21.24 2.36 3.02
CA ARG A 226 -20.37 2.93 1.98
C ARG A 226 -21.07 3.94 1.07
N HIS A 227 -22.40 3.89 1.02
CA HIS A 227 -23.23 4.88 0.36
C HIS A 227 -24.07 5.62 1.40
N PRO A 228 -24.32 6.93 1.22
CA PRO A 228 -25.18 7.68 2.13
C PRO A 228 -26.53 6.96 2.22
N ARG A 229 -27.02 6.77 3.45
CA ARG A 229 -28.34 6.18 3.67
C ARG A 229 -29.36 7.02 2.88
N PRO A 230 -30.21 6.39 2.04
CA PRO A 230 -31.43 7.04 1.62
C PRO A 230 -32.14 7.55 2.89
N GLN A 231 -32.82 8.69 2.80
CA GLN A 231 -33.56 9.27 3.92
C GLN A 231 -34.46 8.20 4.58
N LEU A 232 -34.73 8.33 5.88
CA LEU A 232 -35.30 7.28 6.74
C LEU A 232 -36.64 6.69 6.24
N ASN A 233 -37.27 7.25 5.21
CA ASN A 233 -38.57 6.85 4.64
C ASN A 233 -38.53 6.64 3.11
N ALA A 234 -37.35 6.51 2.49
CA ALA A 234 -37.18 6.48 1.02
C ALA A 234 -36.64 5.14 0.49
N TRP A 235 -36.94 4.02 1.15
CA TRP A 235 -36.39 2.70 0.81
C TRP A 235 -36.74 2.20 -0.59
N TYR A 236 -37.87 2.65 -1.12
CA TYR A 236 -38.40 2.29 -2.44
C TYR A 236 -38.31 3.44 -3.46
N ASN A 237 -37.70 4.57 -3.09
CA ASN A 237 -37.60 5.71 -3.98
C ASN A 237 -36.32 5.63 -4.83
N TRP A 238 -36.46 5.14 -6.05
CA TRP A 238 -35.35 4.94 -6.99
C TRP A 238 -34.96 6.25 -7.69
N PRO A 239 -33.74 6.78 -7.52
CA PRO A 239 -33.32 7.97 -8.26
C PRO A 239 -33.22 7.69 -9.77
N ASP A 240 -33.61 8.66 -10.61
CA ASP A 240 -33.48 8.58 -12.09
C ASP A 240 -32.09 8.14 -12.52
N LYS A 241 -31.07 8.70 -11.87
CA LYS A 241 -29.67 8.39 -12.14
C LYS A 241 -29.35 6.90 -11.94
N THR A 242 -29.93 6.26 -10.93
CA THR A 242 -29.70 4.84 -10.66
C THR A 242 -30.32 3.97 -11.73
N LEU A 243 -31.53 4.31 -12.20
CA LEU A 243 -32.18 3.60 -13.31
C LEU A 243 -31.43 3.80 -14.62
N TYR A 244 -30.99 5.03 -14.91
CA TYR A 244 -30.15 5.32 -16.06
C TYR A 244 -28.82 4.56 -16.02
N ASP A 245 -28.17 4.49 -14.84
CA ASP A 245 -26.96 3.71 -14.64
C ASP A 245 -27.20 2.20 -14.82
N ILE A 246 -28.42 1.69 -14.57
CA ILE A 246 -28.76 0.28 -14.86
C ILE A 246 -28.93 0.08 -16.35
N LEU A 247 -29.73 0.91 -17.02
CA LEU A 247 -30.05 0.77 -18.44
C LEU A 247 -28.82 0.95 -19.35
N THR A 248 -27.83 1.75 -18.92
CA THR A 248 -26.60 2.02 -19.69
C THR A 248 -25.45 1.06 -19.40
N ARG A 249 -25.59 0.17 -18.41
CA ARG A 249 -24.54 -0.81 -18.07
C ARG A 249 -24.51 -1.94 -19.08
N LYS A 250 -23.43 -1.98 -19.87
CA LYS A 250 -23.15 -3.07 -20.80
C LYS A 250 -22.90 -4.42 -20.11
N GLU A 251 -22.66 -4.43 -18.80
CA GLU A 251 -22.59 -5.69 -18.03
C GLU A 251 -23.86 -6.54 -18.10
N TYR A 252 -25.03 -5.92 -18.32
CA TYR A 252 -26.27 -6.68 -18.52
C TYR A 252 -26.33 -7.38 -19.89
N LEU A 253 -25.50 -6.98 -20.85
CA LEU A 253 -25.35 -7.62 -22.17
C LEU A 253 -24.32 -8.77 -22.16
N GLY A 254 -23.81 -9.18 -21.00
CA GLY A 254 -22.78 -10.21 -20.88
C GLY A 254 -21.33 -9.70 -21.09
N HIS A 255 -21.12 -8.38 -21.12
CA HIS A 255 -19.78 -7.81 -21.25
C HIS A 255 -19.13 -7.57 -19.88
N THR A 256 -17.93 -8.10 -19.65
CA THR A 256 -17.12 -7.69 -18.51
C THR A 256 -16.32 -6.44 -18.87
N ILE A 257 -16.65 -5.32 -18.22
CA ILE A 257 -15.92 -4.05 -18.36
C ILE A 257 -15.04 -3.82 -17.13
N THR A 258 -13.73 -3.85 -17.34
CA THR A 258 -12.74 -3.53 -16.30
C THR A 258 -12.02 -2.21 -16.61
N GLY A 259 -11.40 -1.61 -15.59
CA GLY A 259 -10.63 -0.38 -15.77
C GLY A 259 -11.45 0.89 -15.99
N LYS A 260 -12.72 0.95 -15.54
CA LYS A 260 -13.60 2.14 -15.72
C LYS A 260 -13.02 3.44 -15.14
N THR A 261 -12.17 3.33 -14.12
CA THR A 261 -11.60 4.48 -13.42
C THR A 261 -10.15 4.25 -12.99
N TYR A 262 -9.39 5.32 -12.86
CA TYR A 262 -8.04 5.31 -12.31
C TYR A 262 -7.84 6.41 -11.26
N LYS A 263 -6.90 6.21 -10.34
CA LYS A 263 -6.48 7.23 -9.38
C LYS A 263 -5.47 8.16 -10.03
N VAL A 264 -5.69 9.47 -9.93
CA VAL A 264 -4.83 10.51 -10.54
C VAL A 264 -3.40 10.42 -10.02
N SER A 265 -3.27 10.20 -8.71
CA SER A 265 -2.00 9.95 -8.03
C SER A 265 -2.23 8.92 -6.93
N TYR A 266 -1.19 8.19 -6.53
CA TYR A 266 -1.26 7.31 -5.38
C TYR A 266 -1.56 8.08 -4.08
N LYS A 267 -1.12 9.34 -4.00
CA LYS A 267 -1.39 10.25 -2.87
C LYS A 267 -2.79 10.87 -2.89
N SER A 268 -3.48 10.83 -4.03
CA SER A 268 -4.76 11.53 -4.17
C SER A 268 -5.95 10.59 -4.02
N LYS A 269 -6.93 10.99 -3.20
CA LYS A 269 -8.23 10.30 -3.15
C LYS A 269 -9.06 10.55 -4.42
N LYS A 270 -8.69 11.51 -5.28
CA LYS A 270 -9.41 11.83 -6.52
C LYS A 270 -9.27 10.69 -7.54
N THR A 271 -10.41 10.28 -8.08
CA THR A 271 -10.53 9.22 -9.09
C THR A 271 -11.05 9.85 -10.38
N LYS A 272 -10.44 9.52 -11.53
CA LYS A 272 -10.90 9.94 -12.87
C LYS A 272 -11.42 8.74 -13.65
N LYS A 273 -12.37 8.98 -14.56
CA LYS A 273 -12.87 7.95 -15.49
C LYS A 273 -11.84 7.72 -16.60
N ASN A 274 -11.66 6.47 -17.00
CA ASN A 274 -10.88 6.14 -18.19
C ASN A 274 -11.72 6.38 -19.45
N PRO A 275 -11.11 6.88 -20.54
CA PRO A 275 -11.76 6.89 -21.86
C PRO A 275 -12.12 5.47 -22.31
N GLU A 276 -13.13 5.32 -23.16
CA GLU A 276 -13.65 4.01 -23.61
C GLU A 276 -12.55 3.13 -24.22
N GLU A 277 -11.61 3.71 -24.96
CA GLU A 277 -10.47 3.03 -25.59
C GLU A 277 -9.54 2.30 -24.61
N LYS A 278 -9.52 2.74 -23.34
CA LYS A 278 -8.69 2.14 -22.28
C LYS A 278 -9.46 1.15 -21.41
N LYS A 279 -10.74 0.91 -21.72
CA LYS A 279 -11.54 -0.10 -21.06
C LYS A 279 -11.36 -1.41 -21.79
N VAL A 280 -11.05 -2.46 -21.03
CA VAL A 280 -10.99 -3.81 -21.60
C VAL A 280 -12.42 -4.34 -21.66
N PHE A 281 -12.86 -4.65 -22.89
CA PHE A 281 -14.14 -5.28 -23.17
C PHE A 281 -13.88 -6.75 -23.46
N LEU A 282 -14.38 -7.63 -22.59
CA LEU A 282 -14.32 -9.06 -22.84
C LEU A 282 -15.74 -9.63 -22.80
N PRO A 283 -16.21 -10.26 -23.90
CA PRO A 283 -17.47 -10.97 -23.89
C PRO A 283 -17.34 -12.20 -22.99
N GLN A 284 -18.18 -12.30 -21.95
CA GLN A 284 -18.40 -13.57 -21.26
C GLN A 284 -19.58 -14.27 -21.96
N HIS A 285 -19.40 -15.56 -22.27
CA HIS A 285 -20.29 -16.36 -23.13
C HIS A 285 -21.67 -16.72 -22.53
N SER A 286 -22.22 -15.92 -21.61
CA SER A 286 -23.59 -16.10 -21.12
C SER A 286 -24.37 -14.79 -21.21
N ARG A 287 -25.17 -14.64 -22.27
CA ARG A 287 -26.25 -13.65 -22.29
C ARG A 287 -27.29 -14.11 -21.27
N THR A 288 -27.25 -13.56 -20.07
CA THR A 288 -28.15 -13.94 -18.96
C THR A 288 -29.52 -13.26 -19.04
N PHE A 289 -29.63 -12.22 -19.88
CA PHE A 289 -30.83 -11.43 -20.09
C PHE A 289 -31.10 -11.30 -21.61
N ASP A 290 -31.32 -12.43 -22.28
CA ASP A 290 -32.02 -12.46 -23.57
C ASP A 290 -33.55 -12.42 -23.34
#